data_AF-A0A7V8NGA0-F1
#
_entry.id   AF-A0A7V8NGA0-F1
#
_cell.length_a   1.000
_cell.length_b   1.000
_cell.length_c   1.000
_cell.angle_alpha   90.00
_cell.angle_beta   90.00
_cell.angle_gamma   90.00
#
_symmetry.space_group_name_H-M   'P 1'
#
loop_
_entity.id
_entity.type
_entity.pdbx_description
1 polymer ?
#
loop_
_entity_poly.entity_id
_entity_poly.type
_entity_poly.pdbx_seq_one_letter_code
_entity_poly.pdbx_strand_id
1 'polypeptide(L)'
;MSGTAGVERAVEWLVSAAGDPAACRWEWERDPLGVVLLPAGRLWDVLIAGAPLGRPALEVLIGGSGRPGPVLGDFADARLGFFVPPGTAERWIGSGIRCAGQGSWIAVPYPGRPTGGARWLVPPDGSGTLNDPVALELALHEAAARSAGGEDH
;
A
#
# COMPACT_ATOMS: atom_id res chain seq x y z
N MET A 1 -7.62 -6.92 24.05
CA MET A 1 -6.93 -8.15 23.55
C MET A 1 -7.01 -8.32 22.03
N SER A 2 -7.53 -7.37 21.25
CA SER A 2 -7.77 -7.53 19.79
C SER A 2 -6.60 -7.15 18.86
N GLY A 3 -5.52 -6.55 19.39
CA GLY A 3 -4.40 -6.05 18.55
C GLY A 3 -3.61 -7.16 17.87
N THR A 4 -3.28 -8.23 18.60
CA THR A 4 -2.48 -9.36 18.09
C THR A 4 -3.24 -10.20 17.06
N ALA A 5 -4.54 -10.43 17.26
CA ALA A 5 -5.39 -11.16 16.31
C ALA A 5 -5.62 -10.37 14.99
N GLY A 6 -5.56 -9.04 15.04
CA GLY A 6 -5.59 -8.21 13.84
C GLY A 6 -4.30 -8.32 13.02
N VAL A 7 -3.15 -8.26 13.70
CA VAL A 7 -1.83 -8.42 13.08
C VAL A 7 -1.66 -9.82 12.47
N GLU A 8 -2.12 -10.85 13.15
CA GLU A 8 -2.04 -12.23 12.65
C GLU A 8 -2.79 -12.40 11.33
N ARG A 9 -4.06 -11.98 11.27
CA ARG A 9 -4.85 -12.04 10.04
C ARG A 9 -4.23 -11.21 8.91
N ALA A 10 -3.66 -10.06 9.24
CA ALA A 10 -2.94 -9.24 8.28
C ALA A 10 -1.72 -9.96 7.71
N VAL A 11 -0.92 -10.62 8.55
CA VAL A 11 0.24 -11.43 8.13
C VAL A 11 -0.21 -12.60 7.27
N GLU A 12 -1.21 -13.37 7.71
CA GLU A 12 -1.76 -14.51 6.96
C GLU A 12 -2.22 -14.10 5.55
N TRP A 13 -2.96 -13.00 5.45
CA TRP A 13 -3.40 -12.47 4.17
C TRP A 13 -2.20 -12.05 3.29
N LEU A 14 -1.20 -11.37 3.85
CA LEU A 14 -0.02 -10.93 3.10
C LEU A 14 0.80 -12.11 2.58
N VAL A 15 1.16 -13.07 3.43
CA VAL A 15 1.96 -14.24 3.00
C VAL A 15 1.18 -15.13 2.05
N SER A 16 -0.15 -15.09 2.07
CA SER A 16 -0.99 -15.79 1.10
C SER A 16 -0.87 -15.26 -0.33
N ALA A 17 -0.09 -14.19 -0.60
CA ALA A 17 0.34 -13.81 -1.96
C ALA A 17 1.61 -14.55 -2.43
N ALA A 18 2.40 -15.14 -1.54
CA ALA A 18 3.61 -15.88 -1.91
C ALA A 18 3.28 -17.22 -2.59
N GLY A 19 4.24 -17.81 -3.30
CA GLY A 19 4.12 -19.18 -3.83
C GLY A 19 4.08 -20.24 -2.72
N ASP A 20 4.83 -19.99 -1.63
CA ASP A 20 4.83 -20.78 -0.40
C ASP A 20 4.59 -19.85 0.80
N PRO A 21 3.34 -19.74 1.28
CA PRO A 21 3.00 -18.85 2.39
C PRO A 21 3.70 -19.23 3.72
N ALA A 22 3.93 -20.52 3.96
CA ALA A 22 4.53 -20.98 5.21
C ALA A 22 6.03 -20.65 5.26
N ALA A 23 6.75 -20.91 4.17
CA ALA A 23 8.16 -20.51 4.06
C ALA A 23 8.32 -18.99 4.12
N CYS A 24 7.49 -18.24 3.38
CA CYS A 24 7.51 -16.78 3.38
C CYS A 24 7.32 -16.20 4.80
N ARG A 25 6.37 -16.75 5.56
CA ARG A 25 6.16 -16.35 6.96
C ARG A 25 7.37 -16.64 7.83
N TRP A 26 7.90 -17.86 7.73
CA TRP A 26 9.05 -18.30 8.54
C TRP A 26 10.29 -17.42 8.29
N GLU A 27 10.54 -17.08 7.03
CA GLU A 27 11.64 -16.17 6.65
C GLU A 27 11.41 -14.77 7.22
N TRP A 28 10.22 -14.22 7.05
CA TRP A 28 9.88 -12.88 7.51
C TRP A 28 9.99 -12.72 9.03
N GLU A 29 9.56 -13.73 9.79
CA GLU A 29 9.65 -13.71 11.26
C GLU A 29 11.09 -13.72 11.78
N ARG A 30 12.05 -14.18 10.95
CA ARG A 30 13.47 -14.30 11.27
C ARG A 30 14.33 -13.21 10.64
N ASP A 31 13.78 -12.43 9.71
CA ASP A 31 14.48 -11.34 9.06
C ASP A 31 14.72 -10.19 10.06
N PRO A 32 15.98 -9.80 10.33
CA PRO A 32 16.30 -8.72 11.25
C PRO A 32 15.80 -7.33 10.78
N LEU A 33 15.55 -7.15 9.48
CA LEU A 33 14.96 -5.95 8.91
C LEU A 33 13.43 -5.94 9.03
N GLY A 34 12.81 -7.09 9.31
CA GLY A 34 11.36 -7.21 9.46
C GLY A 34 10.58 -6.93 8.18
N VAL A 35 11.19 -7.17 7.02
CA VAL A 35 10.61 -6.93 5.69
C VAL A 35 10.65 -8.23 4.89
N VAL A 36 9.67 -8.45 4.02
CA VAL A 36 9.68 -9.55 3.04
C VAL A 36 9.30 -9.02 1.66
N LEU A 37 9.72 -9.70 0.60
CA LEU A 37 9.29 -9.42 -0.76
C LEU A 37 8.05 -10.25 -1.10
N LEU A 38 6.96 -9.59 -1.49
CA LEU A 38 5.73 -10.26 -1.94
C LEU A 38 5.41 -9.90 -3.39
N PRO A 39 4.92 -10.87 -4.19
CA PRO A 39 4.59 -10.60 -5.58
C PRO A 39 3.30 -9.78 -5.68
N ALA A 40 3.30 -8.80 -6.58
CA ALA A 40 2.09 -8.13 -7.03
C ALA A 40 1.45 -8.89 -8.21
N GLY A 41 0.23 -8.53 -8.58
CA GLY A 41 -0.53 -9.12 -9.69
C GLY A 41 -1.40 -10.33 -9.33
N ARG A 42 -1.37 -10.83 -8.09
CA ARG A 42 -2.22 -11.96 -7.66
C ARG A 42 -3.34 -11.54 -6.72
N LEU A 43 -2.98 -11.03 -5.55
CA LEU A 43 -3.95 -10.56 -4.55
C LEU A 43 -4.15 -9.04 -4.62
N TRP A 44 -3.15 -8.32 -5.11
CA TRP A 44 -3.16 -6.88 -5.28
C TRP A 44 -2.19 -6.47 -6.39
N ASP A 45 -2.45 -5.32 -6.97
CA ASP A 45 -1.43 -4.47 -7.58
C ASP A 45 -1.09 -3.33 -6.61
N VAL A 46 -0.02 -2.59 -6.91
CA VAL A 46 0.34 -1.38 -6.16
C VAL A 46 0.52 -0.20 -7.09
N LEU A 47 -0.18 0.89 -6.80
CA LEU A 47 0.04 2.19 -7.42
C LEU A 47 0.92 3.04 -6.51
N ILE A 48 2.01 3.57 -7.05
CA ILE A 48 3.05 4.22 -6.28
C ILE A 48 3.13 5.70 -6.70
N ALA A 49 2.74 6.57 -5.78
CA ALA A 49 2.78 8.03 -5.95
C ALA A 49 3.98 8.61 -5.20
N GLY A 50 4.58 9.69 -5.72
CA GLY A 50 5.54 10.50 -4.95
C GLY A 50 4.83 11.26 -3.82
N ALA A 51 5.58 11.60 -2.76
CA ALA A 51 5.04 12.26 -1.56
C ALA A 51 4.12 13.46 -1.80
N PRO A 52 4.45 14.41 -2.73
CA PRO A 52 3.62 15.59 -2.96
C PRO A 52 2.19 15.26 -3.40
N LEU A 53 2.01 14.12 -4.09
CA LEU A 53 0.72 13.67 -4.58
C LEU A 53 0.10 12.60 -3.67
N GLY A 54 0.94 11.66 -3.19
CA GLY A 54 0.49 10.52 -2.41
C GLY A 54 -0.07 10.91 -1.04
N ARG A 55 0.59 11.84 -0.32
CA ARG A 55 0.11 12.21 1.01
C ARG A 55 -1.26 12.89 0.98
N PRO A 56 -1.48 13.95 0.17
CA PRO A 56 -2.78 14.59 0.15
C PRO A 56 -3.88 13.66 -0.39
N ALA A 57 -3.55 12.76 -1.32
CA ALA A 57 -4.51 11.76 -1.79
C ALA A 57 -4.91 10.78 -0.67
N LEU A 58 -3.96 10.35 0.16
CA LEU A 58 -4.27 9.54 1.35
C LEU A 58 -5.17 10.30 2.33
N GLU A 59 -4.93 11.59 2.55
CA GLU A 59 -5.77 12.42 3.42
C GLU A 59 -7.21 12.54 2.89
N VAL A 60 -7.39 12.72 1.58
CA VAL A 60 -8.71 12.72 0.93
C VAL A 60 -9.41 11.38 1.13
N LEU A 61 -8.71 10.26 0.93
CA LEU A 61 -9.28 8.93 1.15
C LEU A 61 -9.70 8.70 2.62
N ILE A 62 -8.89 9.16 3.58
CA ILE A 62 -9.21 9.07 5.01
C ILE A 62 -10.42 9.94 5.38
N GLY A 63 -10.58 11.09 4.73
CA GLY A 63 -11.72 11.98 4.92
C GLY A 63 -13.03 11.49 4.30
N GLY A 64 -12.98 10.47 3.44
CA GLY A 64 -14.14 9.84 2.81
C GLY A 64 -14.96 8.95 3.76
N SER A 65 -16.09 8.44 3.26
CA SER A 65 -17.03 7.63 4.06
C SER A 65 -16.57 6.17 4.30
N GLY A 66 -15.45 5.75 3.72
CA GLY A 66 -14.93 4.39 3.81
C GLY A 66 -13.53 4.35 4.44
N ARG A 67 -13.18 3.22 5.06
CA ARG A 67 -11.81 3.00 5.51
C ARG A 67 -10.93 2.72 4.28
N PRO A 68 -9.82 3.45 4.07
CA PRO A 68 -8.91 3.17 2.97
C PRO A 68 -8.32 1.76 3.09
N GLY A 69 -7.95 1.20 1.94
CA GLY A 69 -7.19 -0.05 1.89
C GLY A 69 -5.76 0.13 2.36
N PRO A 70 -4.93 -0.93 2.30
CA PRO A 70 -3.55 -0.89 2.76
C PRO A 70 -2.72 0.15 2.00
N VAL A 71 -1.91 0.91 2.73
CA VAL A 71 -1.00 1.91 2.16
C VAL A 71 0.37 1.81 2.83
N LEU A 72 1.40 1.65 2.01
CA LEU A 72 2.80 1.70 2.42
C LEU A 72 3.37 3.10 2.23
N GLY A 73 4.23 3.52 3.15
CA GLY A 73 5.19 4.60 2.95
C GLY A 73 6.61 4.03 2.94
N ASP A 74 7.47 4.54 2.05
CA ASP A 74 8.91 4.27 2.12
C ASP A 74 9.61 5.17 3.15
N PHE A 75 10.95 5.16 3.17
CA PHE A 75 11.72 6.00 4.09
C PHE A 75 11.38 7.48 3.90
N ALA A 76 11.11 8.17 5.01
CA ALA A 76 10.62 9.55 5.04
C ALA A 76 9.28 9.78 4.28
N ASP A 77 8.56 8.70 3.94
CA ASP A 77 7.36 8.70 3.11
C ASP A 77 7.53 9.50 1.80
N ALA A 78 8.71 9.41 1.21
CA ALA A 78 9.02 10.02 -0.09
C ALA A 78 8.13 9.44 -1.21
N ARG A 79 7.62 8.22 -1.03
CA ARG A 79 6.64 7.55 -1.90
C ARG A 79 5.62 6.80 -1.07
N LEU A 80 4.39 6.77 -1.58
CA LEU A 80 3.29 6.00 -1.02
C LEU A 80 2.82 4.94 -2.02
N GLY A 81 2.71 3.69 -1.56
CA GLY A 81 2.20 2.56 -2.33
C GLY A 81 0.79 2.17 -1.87
N PHE A 82 -0.19 2.36 -2.73
CA PHE A 82 -1.60 2.03 -2.49
C PHE A 82 -1.90 0.64 -3.05
N PHE A 83 -2.37 -0.26 -2.18
CA PHE A 83 -2.76 -1.61 -2.59
C PHE A 83 -4.15 -1.55 -3.23
N VAL A 84 -4.26 -1.99 -4.47
CA VAL A 84 -5.47 -1.94 -5.30
C VAL A 84 -5.76 -3.32 -5.90
N PRO A 85 -6.98 -3.59 -6.40
CA PRO A 85 -7.31 -4.86 -7.04
C PRO A 85 -6.34 -5.24 -8.18
N PRO A 86 -6.03 -6.54 -8.36
CA PRO A 86 -5.22 -7.01 -9.49
C PRO A 86 -5.76 -6.59 -10.86
N GLY A 87 -4.86 -6.30 -11.79
CA GLY A 87 -5.18 -5.79 -13.13
C GLY A 87 -5.45 -4.29 -13.18
N THR A 88 -5.35 -3.58 -12.06
CA THR A 88 -5.41 -2.11 -12.02
C THR A 88 -4.14 -1.51 -12.61
N ALA A 89 -2.97 -2.08 -12.28
CA ALA A 89 -1.68 -1.58 -12.76
C ALA A 89 -1.59 -1.54 -14.30
N GLU A 90 -2.14 -2.54 -14.97
CA GLU A 90 -2.13 -2.66 -16.43
C GLU A 90 -3.07 -1.67 -17.13
N ARG A 91 -4.12 -1.22 -16.43
CA ARG A 91 -5.17 -0.35 -16.97
C ARG A 91 -5.04 1.10 -16.51
N TRP A 92 -4.06 1.40 -15.67
CA TRP A 92 -3.89 2.72 -15.10
C TRP A 92 -3.39 3.72 -16.16
N ILE A 93 -4.15 4.79 -16.35
CA ILE A 93 -3.83 5.87 -17.30
C ILE A 93 -3.68 7.16 -16.49
N GLY A 94 -2.59 7.25 -15.71
CA GLY A 94 -2.30 8.44 -14.91
C GLY A 94 -0.80 8.73 -14.89
N SER A 95 -0.43 9.97 -15.19
CA SER A 95 0.97 10.42 -15.14
C SER A 95 1.47 10.53 -13.70
N GLY A 96 2.78 10.37 -13.50
CA GLY A 96 3.39 10.54 -12.17
C GLY A 96 3.11 9.40 -11.19
N ILE A 97 2.42 8.34 -11.63
CA ILE A 97 2.17 7.12 -10.87
C ILE A 97 2.99 5.98 -11.47
N ARG A 98 3.76 5.29 -10.62
CA ARG A 98 4.41 4.03 -11.00
C ARG A 98 3.50 2.86 -10.63
N CYS A 99 3.27 1.97 -11.58
CA CYS A 99 2.47 0.77 -11.38
C CYS A 99 3.35 -0.44 -11.08
N ALA A 100 2.90 -1.29 -10.15
CA ALA A 100 3.50 -2.59 -9.88
C ALA A 100 2.41 -3.66 -9.87
N GLY A 101 2.35 -4.46 -10.93
CA GLY A 101 1.40 -5.56 -11.10
C GLY A 101 2.10 -6.89 -11.32
N GLN A 102 1.60 -7.70 -12.25
CA GLN A 102 2.17 -9.01 -12.56
C GLN A 102 3.68 -8.92 -12.87
N GLY A 103 4.47 -9.83 -12.29
CA GLY A 103 5.94 -9.86 -12.45
C GLY A 103 6.70 -8.87 -11.58
N SER A 104 6.02 -8.03 -10.80
CA SER A 104 6.65 -7.09 -9.85
C SER A 104 6.65 -7.62 -8.42
N TRP A 105 7.59 -7.13 -7.62
CA TRP A 105 7.72 -7.47 -6.20
C TRP A 105 7.67 -6.20 -5.34
N ILE A 106 7.00 -6.30 -4.18
CA ILE A 106 6.82 -5.21 -3.22
C ILE A 106 7.55 -5.58 -1.93
N ALA A 107 8.34 -4.65 -1.41
CA ALA A 107 8.92 -4.77 -0.07
C ALA A 107 7.84 -4.45 0.97
N VAL A 108 7.47 -5.45 1.76
CA VAL A 108 6.37 -5.37 2.72
C VAL A 108 6.92 -5.47 4.15
N PRO A 109 6.75 -4.44 4.99
CA PRO A 109 7.16 -4.46 6.40
C PRO A 109 6.17 -5.21 7.28
N TYR A 110 6.65 -5.86 8.33
CA TYR A 110 5.79 -6.64 9.22
C TYR A 110 4.71 -5.74 9.86
N PRO A 111 3.41 -6.08 9.78
CA PRO A 111 2.35 -5.26 10.37
C PRO A 111 2.56 -5.03 11.88
N GLY A 112 2.57 -3.77 12.30
CA GLY A 112 2.72 -3.40 13.72
C GLY A 112 4.15 -3.45 14.26
N ARG A 113 5.18 -3.68 13.42
CA ARG A 113 6.60 -3.53 13.80
C ARG A 113 7.21 -2.33 13.07
N PRO A 114 7.97 -1.46 13.75
CA PRO A 114 8.72 -0.43 13.06
C PRO A 114 9.84 -1.08 12.23
N THR A 115 10.05 -0.59 11.01
CA THR A 115 11.22 -0.96 10.19
C THR A 115 11.94 0.31 9.74
N GLY A 116 13.22 0.17 9.36
CA GLY A 116 14.04 1.32 8.94
C GLY A 116 13.74 1.83 7.53
N GLY A 117 13.04 1.07 6.68
CA GLY A 117 12.92 1.37 5.24
C GLY A 117 11.49 1.53 4.71
N ALA A 118 10.50 0.87 5.32
CA ALA A 118 9.11 0.95 4.91
C ALA A 118 8.17 0.83 6.12
N ARG A 119 7.00 1.47 6.05
CA ARG A 119 5.99 1.34 7.10
C ARG A 119 4.59 1.30 6.53
N TRP A 120 3.69 0.71 7.29
CA TRP A 120 2.26 0.83 7.05
C TRP A 120 1.78 2.20 7.52
N LEU A 121 1.25 3.00 6.59
CA LEU A 121 0.46 4.18 6.91
C LEU A 121 -0.98 3.78 7.19
N VAL A 122 -1.48 2.83 6.39
CA VAL A 122 -2.74 2.12 6.66
C VAL A 122 -2.42 0.63 6.63
N PRO A 123 -2.46 -0.08 7.77
CA PRO A 123 -2.15 -1.50 7.81
C PRO A 123 -3.31 -2.31 7.22
N PRO A 124 -3.02 -3.47 6.58
CA PRO A 124 -4.06 -4.39 6.16
C PRO A 124 -4.83 -4.92 7.36
N ASP A 125 -6.11 -5.20 7.14
CA ASP A 125 -7.02 -5.75 8.15
C ASP A 125 -7.11 -7.28 8.10
N GLY A 126 -6.47 -7.89 7.10
CA GLY A 126 -6.49 -9.33 6.83
C GLY A 126 -7.74 -9.84 6.11
N SER A 127 -8.68 -8.96 5.72
CA SER A 127 -9.91 -9.36 5.02
C SER A 127 -9.76 -9.35 3.50
N GLY A 128 -8.67 -8.77 2.99
CA GLY A 128 -8.51 -8.51 1.55
C GLY A 128 -9.17 -7.22 1.08
N THR A 129 -9.56 -6.32 1.98
CA THR A 129 -10.02 -4.98 1.60
C THR A 129 -8.87 -4.22 0.93
N LEU A 130 -9.11 -3.66 -0.26
CA LEU A 130 -8.16 -2.90 -1.07
C LEU A 130 -8.68 -1.50 -1.34
N ASN A 131 -7.82 -0.59 -1.79
CA ASN A 131 -8.24 0.74 -2.23
C ASN A 131 -9.05 0.61 -3.53
N ASP A 132 -10.23 1.22 -3.58
CA ASP A 132 -11.01 1.32 -4.81
C ASP A 132 -10.24 2.19 -5.84
N PRO A 133 -9.93 1.68 -7.04
CA PRO A 133 -9.18 2.43 -8.04
C PRO A 133 -9.83 3.77 -8.41
N VAL A 134 -11.17 3.82 -8.48
CA VAL A 134 -11.89 5.04 -8.85
C VAL A 134 -11.79 6.09 -7.74
N ALA A 135 -12.02 5.68 -6.48
CA ALA A 135 -11.83 6.58 -5.34
C ALA A 135 -10.38 7.10 -5.24
N LEU A 136 -9.39 6.24 -5.50
CA LEU A 136 -7.98 6.63 -5.49
C LEU A 136 -7.66 7.61 -6.62
N GLU A 137 -8.18 7.39 -7.83
CA GLU A 137 -8.03 8.31 -8.96
C GLU A 137 -8.61 9.70 -8.64
N LEU A 138 -9.81 9.75 -8.08
CA LEU A 138 -10.43 11.01 -7.64
C LEU A 138 -9.59 11.71 -6.57
N ALA A 139 -9.08 10.97 -5.59
CA ALA A 139 -8.24 11.51 -4.53
C ALA A 139 -6.91 12.08 -5.07
N LEU A 140 -6.32 11.43 -6.07
CA LEU A 140 -5.10 11.90 -6.75
C LEU A 140 -5.39 13.18 -7.56
N HIS A 141 -6.51 13.24 -8.27
CA HIS A 141 -6.91 14.46 -8.98
C HIS A 141 -7.15 15.64 -8.03
N GLU A 142 -7.84 15.40 -6.92
CA GLU A 142 -8.05 16.42 -5.90
C GLU A 142 -6.72 16.89 -5.29
N ALA A 143 -5.81 15.97 -4.97
CA ALA A 143 -4.48 16.30 -4.48
C ALA A 143 -3.70 17.18 -5.47
N ALA A 144 -3.72 16.83 -6.76
CA ALA A 144 -3.06 17.62 -7.81
C ALA A 144 -3.67 19.03 -7.95
N ALA A 145 -5.01 19.14 -7.90
CA ALA A 145 -5.69 20.43 -7.98
C ALA A 145 -5.33 21.35 -6.80
N ARG A 146 -5.21 20.79 -5.58
CA ARG A 146 -4.78 21.54 -4.39
C ARG A 146 -3.33 22.04 -4.51
N SER A 147 -2.44 21.25 -5.13
CA SER A 147 -1.06 21.67 -5.36
C SER A 147 -0.97 22.82 -6.38
N ALA A 148 -1.75 22.76 -7.46
CA ALA A 148 -1.76 23.79 -8.50
C ALA A 148 -2.37 25.13 -8.02
N GLY A 149 -3.36 25.10 -7.13
CA GLY A 149 -3.99 26.31 -6.58
C GLY A 149 -3.19 26.99 -5.45
N GLY A 150 -2.09 26.39 -4.99
CA GLY A 150 -1.25 26.90 -3.90
C GLY A 150 -0.03 27.70 -4.35
N GLU A 151 0.25 27.79 -5.65
CA GLU A 151 1.42 28.49 -6.22
C GLU A 151 1.15 29.99 -6.53
N ASP A 152 -0.06 30.49 -6.23
CA ASP A 152 -0.51 31.88 -6.47
C ASP A 152 -0.47 32.79 -5.21
N HIS A 153 0.43 32.55 -4.24
CA HIS A 153 0.59 33.42 -3.05
C HIS A 153 2.01 33.94 -2.85
#